data_AF-A0A2V8HIQ8-F1
#
_entry.id   AF-A0A2V8HIQ8-F1
#
_cell.length_a   1.000
_cell.length_b   1.000
_cell.length_c   1.000
_cell.angle_alpha   90.00
_cell.angle_beta   90.00
_cell.angle_gamma   90.00
#
_symmetry.space_group_name_H-M   'P 1'
#
loop_
_entity.id
_entity.type
_entity.pdbx_description
1 polymer ?
#
loop_
_entity_poly.entity_id
_entity_poly.type
_entity_poly.pdbx_seq_one_letter_code
_entity_poly.pdbx_strand_id
1 'polypeptide(L)'
;MRRTVVLIFALAAGLAFAQAKRPQPPGDAPLKIYFIDVEGGQSTLFVTPSGESMLIDTGYPGLGGRDANRVLAAIEHAGVSRLDYLLVTHYHADHAGNAAVFAEKLAIGTFVDHGATVEQGDNAAALYGRYVEARAKGRHLQVKPGDRIPIAGVDVTVVSSNGDVLQSPLPGAGAPNLLCASSTRDRSARSSATAAFVWWTSAI
;
A
#
# COMPACT_ATOMS: atom_id res chain seq x y z
N MET A 1 32.19 65.18 -19.30
CA MET A 1 32.60 63.76 -19.20
C MET A 1 31.74 63.09 -18.12
N ARG A 2 30.66 62.40 -18.51
CA ARG A 2 29.78 61.64 -17.58
C ARG A 2 30.14 60.17 -17.69
N ARG A 3 30.65 59.57 -16.61
CA ARG A 3 30.96 58.13 -16.53
C ARG A 3 29.72 57.38 -16.09
N THR A 4 29.12 56.62 -17.00
CA THR A 4 28.01 55.70 -16.71
C THR A 4 28.58 54.45 -16.06
N VAL A 5 28.20 54.17 -14.82
CA VAL A 5 28.53 52.91 -14.13
C VAL A 5 27.41 51.92 -14.43
N VAL A 6 27.74 50.83 -15.11
CA VAL A 6 26.82 49.71 -15.35
C VAL A 6 27.05 48.66 -14.26
N LEU A 7 26.08 48.49 -13.36
CA LEU A 7 26.07 47.43 -12.35
C LEU A 7 25.44 46.17 -12.98
N ILE A 8 26.27 45.15 -13.19
CA ILE A 8 25.83 43.83 -13.64
C ILE A 8 25.39 43.04 -12.40
N PHE A 9 24.09 42.83 -12.23
CA PHE A 9 23.55 41.88 -11.27
C PHE A 9 23.73 40.46 -11.82
N ALA A 10 24.62 39.68 -11.20
CA ALA A 10 24.77 38.25 -11.49
C ALA A 10 23.57 37.49 -10.89
N LEU A 11 22.72 36.97 -11.76
CA LEU A 11 21.58 36.11 -11.41
C LEU A 11 22.10 34.70 -11.12
N ALA A 12 22.35 34.37 -9.86
CA ALA A 12 22.67 32.99 -9.45
C ALA A 12 21.39 32.15 -9.45
N ALA A 13 21.11 31.48 -10.58
CA ALA A 13 20.07 30.47 -10.66
C ALA A 13 20.51 29.22 -9.86
N GLY A 14 19.95 29.04 -8.68
CA GLY A 14 20.14 27.84 -7.87
C GLY A 14 19.49 26.64 -8.54
N LEU A 15 20.31 25.76 -9.13
CA LEU A 15 19.90 24.43 -9.57
C LEU A 15 19.59 23.58 -8.32
N ALA A 16 18.31 23.49 -7.96
CA ALA A 16 17.83 22.51 -7.00
C ALA A 16 17.94 21.12 -7.65
N PHE A 17 19.06 20.43 -7.42
CA PHE A 17 19.17 19.01 -7.74
C PHE A 17 18.17 18.25 -6.86
N ALA A 18 17.08 17.78 -7.47
CA ALA A 18 16.25 16.74 -6.88
C ALA A 18 17.14 15.50 -6.68
N GLN A 19 17.60 15.29 -5.45
CA GLN A 19 18.27 14.04 -5.09
C GLN A 19 17.24 12.92 -5.17
N ALA A 20 17.27 12.17 -6.27
CA ALA A 20 16.62 10.87 -6.32
C ALA A 20 17.17 10.03 -5.16
N LYS A 21 16.28 9.59 -4.26
CA LYS A 21 16.61 8.74 -3.12
C LYS A 21 17.28 7.47 -3.67
N ARG A 22 18.60 7.33 -3.46
CA ARG A 22 19.32 6.13 -3.91
C ARG A 22 18.78 4.93 -3.13
N PRO A 23 18.56 3.76 -3.76
CA PRO A 23 18.25 2.54 -3.04
C PRO A 23 19.40 2.28 -2.05
N GLN A 24 19.10 2.27 -0.76
CA GLN A 24 20.07 1.80 0.22
C GLN A 24 20.17 0.27 0.08
N PRO A 25 21.37 -0.32 0.17
CA PRO A 25 21.49 -1.77 0.34
C PRO A 25 20.62 -2.21 1.52
N PRO A 26 20.06 -3.43 1.52
CA PRO A 26 19.33 -3.94 2.68
C PRO A 26 20.23 -3.77 3.90
N GLY A 27 19.84 -2.90 4.84
CA GLY A 27 20.57 -2.80 6.10
C GLY A 27 20.37 -4.09 6.88
N ASP A 28 21.19 -4.32 7.91
CA ASP A 28 21.03 -5.42 8.86
C ASP A 28 19.69 -5.36 9.65
N ALA A 29 18.82 -4.40 9.34
CA ALA A 29 17.51 -4.26 9.94
C ALA A 29 16.58 -5.41 9.51
N PRO A 30 15.89 -6.06 10.44
CA PRO A 30 14.93 -7.10 10.09
C PRO A 30 13.70 -6.51 9.40
N LEU A 31 13.01 -7.34 8.61
CA LEU A 31 11.62 -7.07 8.24
C LEU A 31 10.76 -7.09 9.52
N LYS A 32 10.08 -5.99 9.80
CA LYS A 32 9.13 -5.89 10.92
C LYS A 32 7.71 -5.95 10.38
N ILE A 33 6.88 -6.80 10.98
CA ILE A 33 5.49 -6.99 10.61
C ILE A 33 4.64 -6.80 11.87
N TYR A 34 3.67 -5.91 11.81
CA TYR A 34 2.76 -5.60 12.90
C TYR A 34 1.35 -5.99 12.48
N PHE A 35 0.82 -7.05 13.06
CA PHE A 35 -0.59 -7.40 12.96
C PHE A 35 -1.35 -6.57 14.00
N ILE A 36 -2.14 -5.62 13.53
CA ILE A 36 -2.76 -4.62 14.39
C ILE A 36 -4.18 -5.08 14.72
N ASP A 37 -4.47 -5.23 16.01
CA ASP A 37 -5.80 -5.64 16.46
C ASP A 37 -6.83 -4.52 16.29
N VAL A 38 -7.63 -4.64 15.23
CA VAL A 38 -8.76 -3.77 14.90
C VAL A 38 -10.12 -4.45 15.16
N GLU A 39 -10.15 -5.51 15.98
CA GLU A 39 -11.37 -6.19 16.46
C GLU A 39 -12.40 -6.49 15.35
N GLY A 40 -12.00 -7.33 14.38
CA GLY A 40 -12.89 -7.88 13.35
C GLY A 40 -12.61 -7.43 11.92
N GLY A 41 -11.74 -6.43 11.72
CA GLY A 41 -11.24 -6.02 10.40
C GLY A 41 -9.80 -6.44 10.11
N GLN A 42 -9.17 -5.78 9.14
CA GLN A 42 -7.76 -6.00 8.79
C GLN A 42 -6.95 -4.70 8.89
N SER A 43 -5.79 -4.79 9.54
CA SER A 43 -4.72 -3.82 9.35
C SER A 43 -3.36 -4.46 9.68
N THR A 44 -2.43 -4.44 8.73
CA THR A 44 -1.08 -4.99 8.92
C THR A 44 -0.04 -4.02 8.40
N LEU A 45 0.89 -3.60 9.26
CA LEU A 45 2.00 -2.72 8.88
C LEU A 45 3.25 -3.55 8.62
N PHE A 46 3.88 -3.33 7.48
CA PHE A 46 5.20 -3.83 7.12
C PHE A 46 6.21 -2.69 7.15
N VAL A 47 7.36 -2.93 7.76
CA VAL A 47 8.54 -2.04 7.69
C VAL A 47 9.72 -2.88 7.24
N THR A 48 10.19 -2.58 6.04
CA THR A 48 11.23 -3.34 5.35
C THR A 48 12.63 -3.07 5.91
N PRO A 49 13.61 -3.94 5.62
CA PRO A 49 15.02 -3.68 5.92
C PRO A 49 15.57 -2.36 5.35
N SER A 50 14.96 -1.85 4.26
CA SER A 50 15.34 -0.56 3.67
C SER A 50 14.75 0.65 4.42
N GLY A 51 13.86 0.40 5.38
CA GLY A 51 13.10 1.43 6.10
C GLY A 51 11.82 1.89 5.40
N GLU A 52 11.48 1.36 4.22
CA GLU A 52 10.20 1.64 3.58
C GLU A 52 9.04 0.93 4.29
N SER A 53 7.87 1.58 4.28
CA SER A 53 6.68 1.15 4.99
C SER A 53 5.48 0.89 4.08
N MET A 54 4.76 -0.20 4.35
CA MET A 54 3.50 -0.52 3.68
C MET A 54 2.44 -0.90 4.72
N LEU A 55 1.34 -0.15 4.73
CA LEU A 55 0.15 -0.54 5.49
C LEU A 55 -0.81 -1.29 4.55
N ILE A 56 -1.25 -2.48 4.95
CA ILE A 56 -2.29 -3.24 4.28
C ILE A 56 -3.57 -3.13 5.11
N ASP A 57 -4.58 -2.48 4.53
CA ASP A 57 -5.89 -2.20 5.13
C ASP A 57 -5.87 -1.37 6.43
N THR A 58 -7.04 -0.87 6.81
CA THR A 58 -7.19 0.28 7.70
C THR A 58 -8.18 0.10 8.85
N GLY A 59 -8.78 -1.09 9.00
CA GLY A 59 -9.79 -1.36 10.04
C GLY A 59 -11.12 -0.60 9.85
N TYR A 60 -12.03 -0.75 10.81
CA TYR A 60 -13.36 -0.13 10.78
C TYR A 60 -13.30 1.37 11.12
N PRO A 61 -14.12 2.22 10.48
CA PRO A 61 -14.27 3.61 10.88
C PRO A 61 -15.24 3.74 12.07
N GLY A 62 -15.22 4.89 12.74
CA GLY A 62 -16.14 5.20 13.84
C GLY A 62 -15.61 4.76 15.21
N LEU A 63 -16.52 4.44 16.15
CA LEU A 63 -16.18 4.08 17.54
C LEU A 63 -15.18 5.04 18.22
N GLY A 64 -15.34 6.35 18.01
CA GLY A 64 -14.39 7.36 18.52
C GLY A 64 -12.99 7.27 17.93
N GLY A 65 -12.84 6.62 16.76
CA GLY A 65 -11.56 6.39 16.11
C GLY A 65 -10.76 5.23 16.69
N ARG A 66 -11.38 4.27 17.40
CA ARG A 66 -10.67 3.14 18.05
C ARG A 66 -9.61 2.50 17.14
N ASP A 67 -10.02 2.02 15.97
CA ASP A 67 -9.12 1.29 15.06
C ASP A 67 -8.09 2.23 14.46
N ALA A 68 -8.51 3.42 14.00
CA ALA A 68 -7.60 4.45 13.49
C ALA A 68 -6.51 4.80 14.51
N ASN A 69 -6.87 4.96 15.79
CA ASN A 69 -5.93 5.30 16.85
C ASN A 69 -4.97 4.14 17.15
N ARG A 70 -5.45 2.89 17.14
CA ARG A 70 -4.59 1.71 17.30
C ARG A 70 -3.59 1.57 16.16
N VAL A 71 -4.03 1.81 14.92
CA VAL A 71 -3.16 1.77 13.74
C VAL A 71 -2.12 2.89 13.78
N LEU A 72 -2.52 4.11 14.11
CA LEU A 72 -1.60 5.25 14.26
C LEU A 72 -0.57 5.00 15.38
N ALA A 73 -1.00 4.43 16.52
CA ALA A 73 -0.09 4.06 17.60
C ALA A 73 0.92 2.98 17.17
N ALA A 74 0.50 2.01 16.35
CA ALA A 74 1.41 1.00 15.80
C ALA A 74 2.42 1.60 14.80
N ILE A 75 1.98 2.51 13.94
CA ILE A 75 2.83 3.27 13.00
C ILE A 75 3.88 4.08 13.78
N GLU A 76 3.46 4.80 14.82
CA GLU A 76 4.34 5.55 15.71
C GLU A 76 5.33 4.62 16.43
N HIS A 77 4.85 3.52 17.03
CA HIS A 77 5.69 2.53 17.69
C HIS A 77 6.73 1.90 16.75
N ALA A 78 6.40 1.75 15.46
CA ALA A 78 7.31 1.25 14.44
C ALA A 78 8.38 2.27 13.99
N GLY A 79 8.29 3.53 14.45
CA GLY A 79 9.16 4.63 14.07
C GLY A 79 8.87 5.18 12.67
N VAL A 80 7.64 4.97 12.16
CA VAL A 80 7.25 5.35 10.80
C VAL A 80 6.59 6.73 10.82
N SER A 81 7.16 7.69 10.09
CA SER A 81 6.64 9.07 10.02
C SER A 81 5.76 9.35 8.80
N ARG A 82 5.78 8.44 7.82
CA ARG A 82 4.99 8.47 6.58
C ARG A 82 4.81 7.05 6.07
N LEU A 83 3.74 6.80 5.32
CA LEU A 83 3.58 5.54 4.60
C LEU A 83 4.15 5.67 3.18
N ASP A 84 5.04 4.76 2.78
CA ASP A 84 5.48 4.69 1.39
C ASP A 84 4.38 4.07 0.52
N TYR A 85 3.67 3.08 1.07
CA TYR A 85 2.53 2.41 0.46
C TYR A 85 1.35 2.28 1.44
N LEU A 86 0.14 2.61 0.96
CA LEU A 86 -1.12 2.18 1.56
C LEU A 86 -1.83 1.26 0.58
N LEU A 87 -1.94 -0.01 0.92
CA LEU A 87 -2.62 -1.02 0.13
C LEU A 87 -4.01 -1.27 0.70
N VAL A 88 -5.04 -1.17 -0.15
CA VAL A 88 -6.40 -1.56 0.20
C VAL A 88 -6.78 -2.80 -0.58
N THR A 89 -7.05 -3.90 0.14
CA THR A 89 -7.30 -5.21 -0.47
C THR A 89 -8.65 -5.26 -1.17
N HIS A 90 -9.67 -4.60 -0.60
CA HIS A 90 -11.00 -4.39 -1.16
C HIS A 90 -11.75 -3.32 -0.34
N TYR A 91 -12.93 -2.89 -0.82
CA TYR A 91 -13.62 -1.70 -0.32
C TYR A 91 -14.73 -1.99 0.71
N HIS A 92 -14.54 -2.97 1.59
CA HIS A 92 -15.40 -3.13 2.76
C HIS A 92 -14.96 -2.21 3.90
N ALA A 93 -15.88 -1.88 4.80
CA ALA A 93 -15.68 -0.84 5.81
C ALA A 93 -14.53 -1.17 6.76
N ASP A 94 -14.30 -2.44 7.03
CA ASP A 94 -13.25 -2.98 7.90
C ASP A 94 -11.87 -3.09 7.24
N HIS A 95 -11.79 -2.71 5.97
CA HIS A 95 -10.57 -2.71 5.17
C HIS A 95 -10.22 -1.29 4.70
N ALA A 96 -11.15 -0.60 4.05
CA ALA A 96 -10.94 0.74 3.49
C ALA A 96 -11.38 1.88 4.43
N GLY A 97 -11.99 1.56 5.58
CA GLY A 97 -12.73 2.49 6.42
C GLY A 97 -11.98 3.73 6.87
N ASN A 98 -10.71 3.58 7.26
CA ASN A 98 -9.90 4.69 7.76
C ASN A 98 -8.91 5.23 6.73
N ALA A 99 -8.96 4.80 5.47
CA ALA A 99 -8.04 5.28 4.43
C ALA A 99 -8.08 6.82 4.28
N ALA A 100 -9.27 7.42 4.32
CA ALA A 100 -9.42 8.88 4.28
C ALA A 100 -8.83 9.57 5.52
N VAL A 101 -9.06 9.00 6.71
CA VAL A 101 -8.50 9.51 7.98
C VAL A 101 -6.97 9.48 7.95
N PHE A 102 -6.37 8.40 7.45
CA PHE A 102 -4.91 8.30 7.35
C PHE A 102 -4.34 9.24 6.30
N ALA A 103 -5.01 9.43 5.16
CA ALA A 103 -4.59 10.38 4.13
C ALA A 103 -4.69 11.86 4.57
N GLU A 104 -5.36 12.14 5.69
CA GLU A 104 -5.37 13.47 6.33
C GLU A 104 -4.30 13.62 7.40
N LYS A 105 -3.92 12.54 8.07
CA LYS A 105 -3.00 12.55 9.22
C LYS A 105 -1.56 12.20 8.86
N LEU A 106 -1.34 11.47 7.77
CA LEU A 106 -0.05 10.95 7.34
C LEU A 106 0.20 11.30 5.88
N ALA A 107 1.46 11.56 5.54
CA ALA A 107 1.88 11.56 4.14
C ALA A 107 1.87 10.12 3.62
N ILE A 108 1.13 9.88 2.53
CA ILE A 108 1.04 8.58 1.86
C ILE A 108 1.63 8.72 0.45
N GLY A 109 2.68 7.95 0.17
CA GLY A 109 3.41 8.02 -1.10
C GLY A 109 2.64 7.41 -2.28
N THR A 110 2.17 6.18 -2.09
CA THR A 110 1.46 5.40 -3.11
C THR A 110 0.29 4.67 -2.50
N PHE A 111 -0.87 4.80 -3.12
CA PHE A 111 -2.00 3.95 -2.85
C PHE A 111 -2.01 2.78 -3.83
N VAL A 112 -2.21 1.58 -3.33
CA VAL A 112 -2.24 0.34 -4.10
C VAL A 112 -3.62 -0.30 -3.97
N ASP A 113 -4.24 -0.64 -5.09
CA ASP A 113 -5.56 -1.28 -5.11
C ASP A 113 -5.79 -2.16 -6.34
N HIS A 114 -6.96 -2.80 -6.40
CA HIS A 114 -7.39 -3.64 -7.51
C HIS A 114 -8.21 -2.90 -8.59
N GLY A 115 -8.42 -1.58 -8.46
CA GLY A 115 -9.17 -0.76 -9.41
C GLY A 115 -10.59 -0.42 -8.98
N ALA A 116 -11.55 -0.52 -9.89
CA ALA A 116 -12.93 -0.18 -9.59
C ALA A 116 -13.54 -1.14 -8.56
N THR A 117 -14.46 -0.63 -7.72
CA THR A 117 -15.25 -1.49 -6.84
C THR A 117 -16.10 -2.47 -7.65
N VAL A 118 -16.16 -3.72 -7.18
CA VAL A 118 -17.10 -4.76 -7.68
C VAL A 118 -18.33 -4.90 -6.78
N GLU A 119 -18.29 -4.24 -5.62
CA GLU A 119 -19.37 -4.23 -4.63
C GLU A 119 -20.52 -3.34 -5.10
N GLN A 120 -21.75 -3.74 -4.80
CA GLN A 120 -22.96 -3.06 -5.25
C GLN A 120 -23.67 -2.34 -4.10
N GLY A 121 -24.47 -1.32 -4.45
CA GLY A 121 -25.29 -0.55 -3.51
C GLY A 121 -24.65 0.75 -3.05
N ASP A 122 -25.48 1.65 -2.54
CA ASP A 122 -25.10 3.04 -2.25
C ASP A 122 -24.01 3.15 -1.18
N ASN A 123 -24.04 2.27 -0.17
CA ASN A 123 -23.02 2.25 0.89
C ASN A 123 -21.64 1.89 0.33
N ALA A 124 -21.58 0.87 -0.55
CA ALA A 124 -20.35 0.46 -1.20
C ALA A 124 -19.82 1.58 -2.13
N ALA A 125 -20.71 2.20 -2.91
CA ALA A 125 -20.35 3.33 -3.77
C ALA A 125 -19.83 4.53 -2.97
N ALA A 126 -20.46 4.86 -1.85
CA ALA A 126 -20.04 5.97 -0.99
C ALA A 126 -18.70 5.70 -0.29
N LEU A 127 -18.44 4.47 0.15
CA LEU A 127 -17.16 4.09 0.76
C LEU A 127 -16.04 4.10 -0.29
N TYR A 128 -16.28 3.51 -1.47
CA TYR A 128 -15.32 3.56 -2.57
C TYR A 128 -15.04 5.00 -3.01
N GLY A 129 -16.05 5.87 -3.11
CA GLY A 129 -15.88 7.29 -3.42
C GLY A 129 -14.94 8.00 -2.44
N ARG A 130 -15.15 7.82 -1.13
CA ARG A 130 -14.25 8.36 -0.09
C ARG A 130 -12.83 7.83 -0.20
N TYR A 131 -12.67 6.55 -0.52
CA TYR A 131 -11.35 5.98 -0.77
C TYR A 131 -10.67 6.62 -2.00
N VAL A 132 -11.40 6.81 -3.10
CA VAL A 132 -10.87 7.44 -4.33
C VAL A 132 -10.42 8.89 -4.07
N GLU A 133 -11.19 9.65 -3.29
CA GLU A 133 -10.81 11.00 -2.85
C GLU A 133 -9.53 11.00 -2.01
N ALA A 134 -9.42 10.06 -1.06
CA ALA A 134 -8.20 9.88 -0.26
C ALA A 134 -7.00 9.50 -1.13
N ARG A 135 -7.21 8.55 -2.04
CA ARG A 135 -6.23 8.03 -3.00
C ARG A 135 -5.63 9.12 -3.88
N ALA A 136 -6.45 10.11 -4.27
CA ALA A 136 -6.02 11.24 -5.10
C ALA A 136 -4.96 12.14 -4.44
N LYS A 137 -4.73 12.00 -3.12
CA LYS A 137 -3.68 12.74 -2.40
C LYS A 137 -2.27 12.14 -2.59
N GLY A 138 -2.14 10.98 -3.22
CA GLY A 138 -0.86 10.31 -3.49
C GLY A 138 -0.80 9.72 -4.90
N ARG A 139 0.27 8.98 -5.19
CA ARG A 139 0.34 8.18 -6.44
C ARG A 139 -0.64 7.02 -6.35
N HIS A 140 -1.10 6.53 -7.50
CA HIS A 140 -1.96 5.35 -7.56
C HIS A 140 -1.29 4.25 -8.39
N LEU A 141 -1.20 3.06 -7.81
CA LEU A 141 -0.76 1.82 -8.47
C LEU A 141 -1.92 0.82 -8.43
N GLN A 142 -2.61 0.66 -9.57
CA GLN A 142 -3.57 -0.43 -9.74
C GLN A 142 -2.83 -1.70 -10.13
N VAL A 143 -2.96 -2.76 -9.34
CA VAL A 143 -2.19 -4.02 -9.53
C VAL A 143 -3.03 -5.13 -10.17
N LYS A 144 -2.36 -6.04 -10.87
CA LYS A 144 -2.89 -7.29 -11.44
C LYS A 144 -2.07 -8.48 -10.94
N PRO A 145 -2.60 -9.72 -11.03
CA PRO A 145 -1.81 -10.90 -10.67
C PRO A 145 -0.51 -10.97 -11.48
N GLY A 146 0.60 -11.19 -10.79
CA GLY A 146 1.95 -11.22 -11.34
C GLY A 146 2.71 -9.89 -11.22
N ASP A 147 2.01 -8.78 -10.95
CA ASP A 147 2.67 -7.50 -10.73
C ASP A 147 3.52 -7.52 -9.45
N ARG A 148 4.60 -6.73 -9.46
CA ARG A 148 5.43 -6.46 -8.28
C ARG A 148 5.12 -5.09 -7.72
N ILE A 149 5.03 -5.00 -6.39
CA ILE A 149 5.00 -3.72 -5.70
C ILE A 149 6.45 -3.30 -5.44
N PRO A 150 6.91 -2.13 -5.93
CA PRO A 150 8.31 -1.75 -5.88
C PRO A 150 8.70 -1.17 -4.52
N ILE A 151 8.53 -1.95 -3.45
CA ILE A 151 8.97 -1.62 -2.10
C ILE A 151 10.40 -2.15 -1.88
N ALA A 152 11.32 -1.30 -1.45
CA ALA A 152 12.72 -1.66 -1.33
C ALA A 152 12.97 -2.61 -0.15
N GLY A 153 13.89 -3.58 -0.33
CA GLY A 153 14.33 -4.49 0.74
C GLY A 153 13.46 -5.74 0.94
N VAL A 154 12.37 -5.91 0.18
CA VAL A 154 11.57 -7.14 0.12
C VAL A 154 11.01 -7.34 -1.29
N ASP A 155 10.74 -8.59 -1.68
CA ASP A 155 9.99 -8.89 -2.90
C ASP A 155 8.50 -9.10 -2.57
N VAL A 156 7.64 -8.28 -3.18
CA VAL A 156 6.18 -8.39 -3.06
C VAL A 156 5.58 -8.71 -4.41
N THR A 157 4.92 -9.87 -4.51
CA THR A 157 4.19 -10.29 -5.72
C THR A 157 2.69 -10.35 -5.44
N VAL A 158 1.92 -9.73 -6.32
CA VAL A 158 0.45 -9.78 -6.31
C VAL A 158 0.02 -11.13 -6.87
N VAL A 159 -0.68 -11.96 -6.09
CA VAL A 159 -1.13 -13.28 -6.57
C VAL A 159 -2.61 -13.32 -6.92
N SER A 160 -3.40 -12.37 -6.42
CA SER A 160 -4.77 -12.12 -6.88
C SER A 160 -5.04 -10.62 -6.93
N SER A 161 -5.95 -10.22 -7.81
CA SER A 161 -6.47 -8.85 -7.87
C SER A 161 -7.72 -8.83 -8.73
N ASN A 162 -8.75 -8.06 -8.33
CA ASN A 162 -9.98 -7.87 -9.10
C ASN A 162 -10.70 -9.18 -9.50
N GLY A 163 -10.63 -10.21 -8.64
CA GLY A 163 -11.20 -11.53 -8.90
C GLY A 163 -10.36 -12.44 -9.82
N ASP A 164 -9.29 -11.92 -10.42
CA ASP A 164 -8.30 -12.69 -11.15
C ASP A 164 -7.23 -13.24 -10.19
N VAL A 165 -6.62 -14.36 -10.57
CA VAL A 165 -5.56 -15.03 -9.82
C VAL A 165 -4.37 -15.36 -10.72
N LEU A 166 -3.21 -15.54 -10.13
CA LEU A 166 -2.00 -15.95 -10.84
C LEU A 166 -2.23 -17.31 -11.53
N GLN A 167 -1.93 -17.37 -12.83
CA GLN A 167 -2.19 -18.57 -13.65
C GLN A 167 -1.02 -19.57 -13.64
N SER A 168 0.12 -19.19 -13.09
CA SER A 168 1.31 -20.03 -13.00
C SER A 168 1.83 -20.05 -11.56
N PRO A 169 2.34 -21.18 -11.06
CA PRO A 169 2.96 -21.21 -9.74
C PRO A 169 4.15 -20.25 -9.67
N LEU A 170 4.39 -19.69 -8.48
CA LEU A 170 5.60 -18.91 -8.23
C LEU A 170 6.85 -19.81 -8.29
N PRO A 171 8.03 -19.27 -8.61
CA PRO A 171 9.29 -20.02 -8.47
C PRO A 171 9.42 -20.62 -7.07
N GLY A 172 9.80 -21.89 -6.99
CA GLY A 172 9.88 -22.62 -5.72
C GLY A 172 8.54 -23.11 -5.16
N ALA A 173 7.43 -22.91 -5.89
CA ALA A 173 6.16 -23.57 -5.55
C ALA A 173 6.34 -25.10 -5.59
N GLY A 174 5.71 -25.76 -4.61
CA GLY A 174 5.71 -27.22 -4.53
C GLY A 174 4.87 -27.88 -5.64
N ALA A 175 4.75 -29.20 -5.57
CA ALA A 175 3.88 -29.95 -6.46
C ALA A 175 2.41 -29.48 -6.33
N PRO A 176 1.62 -29.57 -7.42
CA PRO A 176 0.19 -29.25 -7.36
C PRO A 176 -0.52 -30.00 -6.23
N ASN A 177 -1.38 -29.30 -5.49
CA ASN A 177 -2.22 -29.96 -4.48
C ASN A 177 -3.27 -30.84 -5.18
N LEU A 178 -3.11 -32.17 -5.10
CA LEU A 178 -4.01 -33.13 -5.73
C LEU A 178 -5.47 -33.01 -5.27
N LEU A 179 -5.72 -32.53 -4.04
CA LEU A 179 -7.06 -32.29 -3.52
C LEU A 179 -7.77 -31.12 -4.22
N CYS A 180 -7.02 -30.18 -4.82
CA CYS A 180 -7.60 -29.09 -5.60
C CYS A 180 -8.17 -29.57 -6.94
N ALA A 181 -7.71 -30.69 -7.49
CA ALA A 181 -8.22 -31.21 -8.77
C ALA A 181 -9.68 -31.68 -8.66
N SER A 182 -10.08 -32.15 -7.48
CA SER A 182 -11.44 -32.61 -7.19
C SER A 182 -12.34 -31.53 -6.58
N SER A 183 -11.82 -30.33 -6.29
CA SER A 183 -12.63 -29.28 -5.68
C SER A 183 -13.52 -28.60 -6.71
N THR A 184 -14.80 -28.43 -6.37
CA THR A 184 -15.73 -27.65 -7.19
C THR A 184 -15.54 -26.17 -6.88
N ARG A 185 -15.16 -25.40 -7.90
CA ARG A 185 -15.05 -23.95 -7.77
C ARG A 185 -16.45 -23.36 -7.57
N ASP A 186 -16.71 -22.85 -6.38
CA ASP A 186 -17.94 -22.11 -6.11
C ASP A 186 -17.91 -20.78 -6.89
N ARG A 187 -18.78 -20.67 -7.91
CA ARG A 187 -18.88 -19.46 -8.74
C ARG A 187 -19.71 -18.37 -8.07
N SER A 188 -20.45 -18.69 -7.01
CA SER A 188 -21.23 -17.73 -6.23
C SER A 188 -20.37 -16.91 -5.27
N ALA A 189 -19.19 -17.41 -4.89
CA ALA A 189 -18.24 -16.75 -3.99
C ALA A 189 -17.35 -15.66 -4.64
N ARG A 190 -17.74 -15.10 -5.79
CA ARG A 190 -17.04 -13.94 -6.42
C ARG A 190 -17.29 -12.62 -5.67
N SER A 191 -17.41 -12.66 -4.34
CA SER A 191 -17.93 -11.55 -3.53
C SER A 191 -16.86 -10.71 -2.83
N SER A 192 -15.59 -10.83 -3.21
CA SER A 192 -14.57 -9.86 -2.81
C SER A 192 -13.41 -9.90 -3.79
N ALA A 193 -13.13 -8.77 -4.43
CA ALA A 193 -11.96 -8.57 -5.27
C ALA A 193 -10.69 -8.43 -4.40
N THR A 194 -10.30 -9.48 -3.68
CA THR A 194 -9.16 -9.41 -2.77
C THR A 194 -7.84 -9.37 -3.53
N ALA A 195 -7.00 -8.39 -3.21
CA ALA A 195 -5.57 -8.51 -3.48
C ALA A 195 -4.90 -9.38 -2.39
N ALA A 196 -4.55 -10.62 -2.73
CA ALA A 196 -3.75 -11.49 -1.87
C ALA A 196 -2.29 -11.45 -2.35
N PHE A 197 -1.34 -11.48 -1.41
CA PHE A 197 0.09 -11.36 -1.68
C PHE A 197 0.82 -12.61 -1.19
N VAL A 198 1.79 -13.04 -1.98
CA VAL A 198 2.82 -13.98 -1.52
C VAL A 198 4.13 -13.22 -1.46
N TRP A 199 4.73 -13.22 -0.27
CA TRP A 199 6.04 -12.64 0.00
C TRP A 199 7.07 -13.77 0.06
N TRP A 200 8.22 -13.53 -0.56
CA TRP A 200 9.42 -14.35 -0.38
C TRP A 200 10.54 -13.44 0.09
N THR A 201 11.01 -13.59 1.33
CA THR A 201 12.33 -13.06 1.67
C THR A 201 13.36 -14.01 1.09
N SER A 202 14.06 -13.59 0.05
CA SER A 202 15.40 -14.12 -0.19
C SER A 202 16.32 -13.56 0.88
N ALA A 203 16.42 -14.25 2.01
CA ALA A 203 17.64 -14.21 2.80
C ALA A 203 18.55 -15.30 2.20
N ILE A 204 19.46 -14.89 1.32
CA ILE A 204 20.69 -15.64 1.04
C ILE A 204 21.84 -14.66 1.23
#